data_AF-A0A7K3PT64-F1
#
_entry.id   AF-A0A7K3PT64-F1
#
_cell.length_a   1.000
_cell.length_b   1.000
_cell.length_c   1.000
_cell.angle_alpha   90.00
_cell.angle_beta   90.00
_cell.angle_gamma   90.00
#
_symmetry.space_group_name_H-M   'P 1'
#
loop_
_entity.id
_entity.type
_entity.pdbx_description
1 polymer ?
#
loop_
_entity_poly.entity_id
_entity_poly.type
_entity_poly.pdbx_seq_one_letter_code
_entity_poly.pdbx_strand_id
1 'polypeptide(L)'
;MTAVVFIHGTGVREPSFSALAGRFSTGVTELRGGLRVVPYYWGGDHGAALAADGASLPPVSGTVRGPLAPDAGGADTVDWAALYDDPYAELALAAAGAPAAVELPPGSLPPDRD
;
A
#
# COMPACT_ATOMS: atom_id res chain seq x y z
N MET A 1 -32.56 -22.83 1.40
CA MET A 1 -31.26 -22.89 0.71
C MET A 1 -30.36 -21.81 1.31
N THR A 2 -29.17 -22.16 1.79
CA THR A 2 -28.26 -21.19 2.44
C THR A 2 -27.13 -20.84 1.47
N ALA A 3 -26.92 -19.55 1.24
CA ALA A 3 -25.84 -19.06 0.41
C ALA A 3 -24.70 -18.50 1.26
N VAL A 4 -23.47 -18.67 0.79
CA VAL A 4 -22.27 -18.10 1.37
C VAL A 4 -21.64 -17.21 0.32
N VAL A 5 -21.57 -15.92 0.60
CA VAL A 5 -20.94 -14.95 -0.31
C VAL A 5 -19.45 -14.89 0.01
N PHE A 6 -18.62 -15.17 -0.99
CA PHE A 6 -17.18 -15.05 -0.87
C PHE A 6 -16.72 -13.70 -1.40
N ILE A 7 -16.24 -12.84 -0.50
CA ILE A 7 -15.75 -11.48 -0.76
C ILE A 7 -14.23 -11.46 -0.54
N HIS A 8 -13.53 -10.63 -1.30
CA HIS A 8 -12.09 -10.41 -1.21
C HIS A 8 -11.78 -8.91 -1.22
N GLY A 9 -10.54 -8.52 -0.88
CA GLY A 9 -10.10 -7.12 -0.99
C GLY A 9 -9.99 -6.64 -2.44
N THR A 10 -10.11 -5.35 -2.69
CA THR A 10 -10.13 -4.75 -4.04
C THR A 10 -8.81 -4.91 -4.83
N GLY A 11 -7.74 -5.41 -4.21
CA GLY A 11 -6.45 -5.68 -4.85
C GLY A 11 -6.28 -7.08 -5.44
N VAL A 12 -7.19 -8.03 -5.19
CA VAL A 12 -7.06 -9.39 -5.74
C VAL A 12 -7.44 -9.38 -7.23
N ARG A 13 -6.66 -10.07 -8.07
CA ARG A 13 -6.87 -10.18 -9.52
C ARG A 13 -6.89 -11.64 -9.94
N GLU A 14 -7.33 -11.88 -11.17
CA GLU A 14 -7.07 -13.17 -11.81
C GLU A 14 -5.57 -13.34 -12.11
N PRO A 15 -5.04 -14.58 -12.02
CA PRO A 15 -5.74 -15.84 -11.73
C PRO A 15 -5.92 -16.16 -10.23
N SER A 16 -5.40 -15.31 -9.33
CA SER A 16 -5.40 -15.56 -7.89
C SER A 16 -6.80 -15.58 -7.28
N PHE A 17 -7.73 -14.79 -7.81
CA PHE A 17 -9.13 -14.80 -7.40
C PHE A 17 -9.76 -16.17 -7.60
N SER A 18 -9.71 -16.72 -8.81
CA SER A 18 -10.27 -18.04 -9.12
C SER A 18 -9.67 -19.14 -8.23
N ALA A 19 -8.35 -19.11 -8.02
CA ALA A 19 -7.68 -20.07 -7.15
C ALA A 19 -8.17 -20.00 -5.69
N LEU A 20 -8.32 -18.78 -5.15
CA LEU A 20 -8.78 -18.57 -3.78
C LEU A 20 -10.25 -18.94 -3.59
N ALA A 21 -11.12 -18.54 -4.51
CA ALA A 21 -12.54 -18.90 -4.51
C ALA A 21 -12.75 -20.42 -4.59
N GLY A 22 -11.93 -21.11 -5.39
CA GLY A 22 -11.93 -22.57 -5.47
C GLY A 22 -11.57 -23.22 -4.13
N ARG A 23 -10.46 -22.82 -3.51
CA ARG A 23 -10.03 -23.34 -2.19
C ARG A 23 -11.09 -23.11 -1.11
N PHE A 24 -11.67 -21.92 -1.07
CA PHE A 24 -12.77 -21.60 -0.14
C PHE A 24 -13.99 -22.49 -0.38
N SER A 25 -14.39 -22.67 -1.64
CA SER A 25 -15.57 -23.48 -2.00
C SER A 25 -15.40 -24.94 -1.59
N THR A 26 -14.22 -25.52 -1.82
CA THR A 26 -13.89 -26.87 -1.36
C THR A 26 -14.01 -26.99 0.16
N GLY A 27 -13.32 -26.12 0.91
CA GLY A 27 -13.33 -26.21 2.38
C GLY A 27 -14.72 -26.02 2.99
N VAL A 28 -15.52 -25.08 2.47
CA VAL A 28 -16.89 -24.85 2.95
C VAL A 28 -17.79 -26.06 2.67
N THR A 29 -17.65 -26.67 1.49
CA THR A 29 -18.46 -27.82 1.10
C THR A 29 -18.09 -29.07 1.92
N GLU A 30 -16.81 -29.24 2.24
CA GLU A 30 -16.32 -30.30 3.14
C GLU A 30 -16.88 -30.16 4.57
N LEU A 31 -16.97 -28.93 5.09
CA LEU A 31 -17.55 -28.66 6.41
C LEU A 31 -19.07 -28.84 6.44
N ARG A 32 -19.77 -28.42 5.38
CA ARG A 32 -21.22 -28.55 5.27
C ARG A 32 -21.67 -28.60 3.81
N GLY A 33 -22.13 -29.78 3.40
CA GLY A 33 -22.79 -29.96 2.10
C GLY A 33 -24.08 -29.14 1.95
N GLY A 34 -24.45 -28.85 0.69
CA GLY A 34 -25.70 -28.14 0.36
C GLY A 34 -25.65 -26.61 0.52
N LEU A 35 -24.48 -26.06 0.82
CA LEU A 35 -24.22 -24.62 0.75
C LEU A 35 -23.97 -24.19 -0.70
N ARG A 36 -24.56 -23.07 -1.12
CA ARG A 36 -24.22 -22.42 -2.40
C ARG A 36 -23.17 -21.34 -2.14
N VAL A 37 -21.96 -21.55 -2.64
CA VAL A 37 -20.92 -20.50 -2.62
C VAL A 37 -21.13 -19.56 -3.82
N VAL A 38 -21.16 -18.26 -3.54
CA VAL A 38 -21.30 -17.20 -4.55
C VAL A 38 -20.07 -16.31 -4.46
N PRO A 39 -19.06 -16.52 -5.33
CA PRO A 39 -17.88 -15.66 -5.37
C PRO A 39 -18.23 -14.34 -6.07
N TYR A 40 -17.83 -13.22 -5.48
CA TYR A 40 -18.07 -11.90 -6.05
C TYR A 40 -16.74 -11.22 -6.37
N TYR A 41 -16.47 -11.06 -7.66
CA TYR A 41 -15.19 -10.55 -8.15
C TYR A 41 -15.19 -9.02 -8.15
N TRP A 42 -14.62 -8.41 -7.10
CA TRP A 42 -14.38 -6.97 -7.06
C TRP A 42 -13.16 -6.55 -7.86
N GLY A 43 -12.24 -7.45 -8.17
CA GLY A 43 -10.94 -7.11 -8.76
C GLY A 43 -10.98 -6.58 -10.18
N GLY A 44 -12.11 -6.74 -10.89
CA GLY A 44 -12.34 -6.17 -12.21
C GLY A 44 -12.80 -4.72 -12.09
N ASP A 45 -14.07 -4.48 -12.39
CA ASP A 45 -14.67 -3.15 -12.52
C ASP A 45 -14.61 -2.27 -11.25
N HIS A 46 -14.37 -2.89 -10.09
CA HIS A 46 -14.32 -2.20 -8.79
C HIS A 46 -12.97 -2.35 -8.09
N GLY A 47 -11.96 -2.85 -8.82
CA GLY A 47 -10.65 -3.17 -8.27
C GLY A 47 -9.79 -1.92 -8.12
N ALA A 48 -8.98 -1.87 -7.08
CA ALA A 48 -7.98 -0.81 -6.93
C ALA A 48 -6.85 -1.04 -7.93
N ALA A 49 -6.68 -0.14 -8.90
CA ALA A 49 -5.57 -0.19 -9.86
C ALA A 49 -4.39 0.65 -9.36
N LEU A 50 -3.19 0.11 -9.49
CA LEU A 50 -1.97 0.92 -9.36
C LEU A 50 -1.81 1.77 -10.62
N ALA A 51 -1.32 2.99 -10.45
CA ALA A 51 -0.91 3.82 -11.57
C ALA A 51 0.25 3.15 -12.35
N ALA A 52 0.48 3.59 -13.59
CA ALA A 52 1.58 3.09 -14.44
C ALA A 52 1.62 1.55 -14.57
N ASP A 53 0.45 0.93 -14.74
CA ASP A 53 0.29 -0.51 -15.00
C ASP A 53 0.93 -1.43 -13.93
N GLY A 54 0.89 -1.01 -12.66
CA GLY A 54 1.48 -1.79 -11.57
C GLY A 54 2.94 -1.48 -11.26
N ALA A 55 3.55 -0.52 -11.97
CA ALA A 55 4.85 0.03 -11.59
C ALA A 55 4.73 0.77 -10.25
N SER A 56 4.99 0.05 -9.16
CA SER A 56 4.99 0.58 -7.78
C SER A 56 6.36 1.08 -7.33
N LEU A 57 7.40 0.81 -8.13
CA LEU A 57 8.74 1.31 -7.94
C LEU A 57 9.15 2.07 -9.20
N PRO A 58 9.86 3.21 -9.08
CA PRO A 58 10.61 3.74 -10.20
C PRO A 58 11.41 2.60 -10.84
N PRO A 59 11.42 2.47 -12.18
CA PRO A 59 12.28 1.49 -12.81
C PRO A 59 13.69 1.73 -12.28
N VAL A 60 14.32 0.67 -11.78
CA VAL A 60 15.68 0.75 -11.27
C VAL A 60 16.57 1.10 -12.47
N SER A 61 16.78 2.39 -12.71
CA SER A 61 17.83 2.86 -13.60
C SER A 61 19.15 2.59 -12.91
N GLY A 62 19.64 1.35 -13.00
CA GLY A 62 20.91 0.97 -12.42
C GLY A 62 20.95 -0.43 -11.81
N THR A 63 20.78 -1.46 -12.62
CA THR A 63 21.61 -2.64 -12.40
C THR A 63 22.94 -2.40 -13.09
N VAL A 64 24.03 -2.43 -12.32
CA VAL A 64 25.43 -2.56 -12.75
C VAL A 64 26.21 -1.25 -12.96
N ARG A 65 27.40 -1.23 -12.31
CA ARG A 65 28.47 -0.24 -12.35
C ARG A 65 28.79 0.26 -13.77
N GLY A 66 28.55 1.54 -14.03
CA GLY A 66 29.05 2.28 -15.18
C GLY A 66 28.57 3.72 -15.13
N PRO A 67 29.39 4.74 -15.49
CA PRO A 67 29.00 6.13 -15.35
C PRO A 67 27.95 6.46 -16.41
N LEU A 68 26.69 6.58 -16.01
CA LEU A 68 25.66 7.22 -16.84
C LEU A 68 25.41 8.64 -16.31
N ALA A 69 25.35 9.56 -17.27
CA ALA A 69 25.42 11.00 -17.13
C ALA A 69 24.43 11.60 -16.12
N PRO A 70 24.75 12.77 -15.53
CA PRO A 70 23.81 13.49 -14.68
C PRO A 70 22.66 14.06 -15.51
N ASP A 71 21.55 14.32 -14.81
CA ASP A 71 20.38 15.10 -15.25
C ASP A 71 19.25 14.37 -15.97
N ALA A 72 18.48 13.62 -15.17
CA ALA A 72 17.01 13.67 -15.23
C ALA A 72 16.33 13.34 -13.87
N GLY A 73 17.08 13.35 -12.76
CA GLY A 73 16.50 13.25 -11.43
C GLY A 73 16.17 14.66 -10.94
N GLY A 74 14.91 15.08 -11.07
CA GLY A 74 14.44 16.29 -10.40
C GLY A 74 14.71 16.21 -8.89
N ALA A 75 14.64 17.36 -8.21
CA ALA A 75 14.88 17.51 -6.76
C ALA A 75 14.27 16.35 -5.93
N ASP A 76 13.08 15.90 -6.28
CA ASP A 76 12.36 14.77 -5.68
C ASP A 76 13.20 13.48 -5.55
N THR A 77 14.05 13.16 -6.53
CA THR A 77 14.84 11.91 -6.52
C THR A 77 15.94 11.94 -5.45
N VAL A 78 16.48 13.13 -5.20
CA VAL A 78 17.51 13.34 -4.16
C VAL A 78 16.87 13.27 -2.77
N ASP A 79 15.65 13.80 -2.63
CA ASP A 79 14.90 13.77 -1.37
C ASP A 79 14.56 12.33 -0.95
N TRP A 80 14.15 11.48 -1.89
CA TRP A 80 13.91 10.06 -1.61
C TRP A 80 15.19 9.30 -1.25
N ALA A 81 16.34 9.65 -1.84
CA ALA A 81 17.62 8.99 -1.53
C ALA A 81 18.01 9.21 -0.06
N ALA A 82 17.74 10.40 0.50
CA ALA A 82 18.00 10.70 1.91
C ALA A 82 17.20 9.78 2.86
N LEU A 83 15.97 9.40 2.50
CA LEU A 83 15.12 8.50 3.29
C LEU A 83 15.59 7.04 3.27
N TYR A 84 16.28 6.62 2.21
CA TYR A 84 16.90 5.29 2.17
C TYR A 84 18.14 5.20 3.06
N ASP A 85 18.91 6.28 3.16
CA ASP A 85 20.10 6.36 4.02
C ASP A 85 19.71 6.60 5.49
N ASP A 86 18.71 7.45 5.75
CA ASP A 86 18.16 7.70 7.08
C ASP A 86 16.62 7.83 7.03
N PRO A 87 15.86 6.82 7.50
CA PRO A 87 14.40 6.87 7.49
C PRO A 87 13.81 7.93 8.43
N TYR A 88 14.63 8.58 9.28
CA TYR A 88 14.21 9.65 10.18
C TYR A 88 14.58 11.05 9.67
N ALA A 89 15.17 11.19 8.47
CA ALA A 89 15.66 12.47 7.96
C ALA A 89 14.58 13.58 7.96
N GLU A 90 13.36 13.27 7.52
CA GLU A 90 12.25 14.23 7.52
C GLU A 90 11.76 14.59 8.94
N LEU A 91 11.80 13.64 9.87
CA LEU A 91 11.43 13.89 11.27
C LEU A 91 12.45 14.80 11.96
N ALA A 92 13.74 14.63 11.66
CA ALA A 92 14.80 15.50 12.14
C ALA A 92 14.67 16.93 11.59
N LEU A 93 14.35 17.08 10.29
CA LEU A 93 14.06 18.38 9.68
C LEU A 93 12.83 19.05 10.30
N ALA A 94 11.74 18.30 10.49
CA ALA A 94 10.53 18.80 11.15
C ALA A 94 10.81 19.25 12.60
N ALA A 95 11.61 18.48 13.34
CA ALA A 95 12.02 18.83 14.70
C ALA A 95 12.91 20.07 14.75
N ALA A 96 13.81 20.26 13.77
CA ALA A 96 14.66 21.43 13.67
C ALA A 96 13.88 22.74 13.39
N GLY A 97 12.75 22.64 12.67
CA GLY A 97 11.83 23.76 12.43
C GLY A 97 10.76 23.94 13.50
N ALA A 98 10.63 23.01 14.46
CA ALA A 98 9.64 23.08 15.51
C ALA A 98 10.10 24.01 16.65
N PRO A 99 9.20 24.83 17.22
CA PRO A 99 9.49 25.50 18.48
C PRO A 99 9.73 24.45 19.57
N ALA A 100 10.52 24.81 20.59
CA ALA A 100 10.79 23.94 21.73
C ALA A 100 9.47 23.39 22.30
N ALA A 101 9.40 22.07 22.49
CA ALA A 101 8.23 21.44 23.06
C ALA A 101 7.99 21.99 24.47
N VAL A 102 6.86 22.66 24.65
CA VAL A 102 6.37 23.09 25.96
C VAL A 102 5.47 21.98 26.48
N GLU A 103 5.76 21.48 27.68
CA GLU A 103 4.89 20.54 28.35
C GLU A 103 3.53 21.20 28.60
N LEU A 104 2.49 20.64 28.00
CA LEU A 104 1.12 21.10 28.20
C LEU A 104 0.50 20.35 29.38
N PRO A 105 -0.16 21.03 30.33
CA PRO A 105 -0.84 20.35 31.41
C PRO A 105 -1.97 19.45 30.88
N PRO A 106 -2.30 18.34 31.57
CA PRO A 106 -3.35 17.41 31.15
C PRO A 106 -4.68 18.12 30.86
N GLY A 107 -5.25 17.87 29.68
CA GLY A 107 -6.53 18.47 29.25
C GLY A 107 -6.40 19.79 28.48
N SER A 108 -5.18 20.29 28.26
CA SER A 108 -4.96 21.47 27.42
C SER A 108 -5.01 21.10 25.93
N LEU A 109 -5.61 21.96 25.11
CA LEU A 109 -5.56 21.84 23.66
C LEU A 109 -4.25 22.46 23.14
N PRO A 110 -3.57 21.84 22.17
CA PRO A 110 -2.49 22.50 21.45
C PRO A 110 -3.01 23.79 20.79
N PRO A 111 -2.19 24.85 20.67
CA PRO A 111 -2.56 26.00 19.88
C PRO A 111 -2.76 25.57 18.42
N ASP A 112 -3.83 26.08 17.79
CA ASP A 112 -4.06 25.88 16.36
C ASP A 112 -2.87 26.44 15.58
N ARG A 113 -2.36 25.66 14.62
CA ARG A 113 -1.31 26.11 13.71
C ARG A 113 -1.98 26.59 12.43
N ASP A 114 -1.87 27.89 12.15
CA ASP A 114 -2.29 28.51 10.88
C ASP A 114 -1.52 27.95 9.67
#